data_AF-A0A4R4WSR1-F1
#
_entry.id   AF-A0A4R4WSR1-F1
#
_cell.length_a   1.000
_cell.length_b   1.000
_cell.length_c   1.000
_cell.angle_alpha   90.00
_cell.angle_beta   90.00
_cell.angle_gamma   90.00
#
_symmetry.space_group_name_H-M   'P 1'
#
loop_
_entity.id
_entity.type
_entity.pdbx_description
1 polymer ?
#
loop_
_entity_poly.entity_id
_entity_poly.type
_entity_poly.pdbx_seq_one_letter_code
_entity_poly.pdbx_strand_id
1 'polypeptide(L)' 'MRFLPFVPAFGLVVLDAGDGDGVIHVELGTHRSAGRDPVFTLTPRRDHFWYEHFKGEFERMWEVSQVAEAADWSPRGED' A
#
# COMPACT_ATOMS: atom_id res chain seq x y z
N MET A 1 10.94 -8.43 4.70
CA MET A 1 10.28 -7.11 4.67
C MET A 1 10.98 -6.26 3.61
N ARG A 2 10.25 -5.39 2.90
CA ARG A 2 10.84 -4.45 1.94
C ARG A 2 10.42 -3.03 2.29
N PHE A 3 11.30 -2.06 2.04
CA PHE A 3 11.06 -0.64 2.30
C PHE A 3 11.05 0.15 1.01
N LEU A 4 10.19 1.16 0.93
CA LEU A 4 10.22 2.13 -0.16
C LEU A 4 11.29 3.19 0.11
N PRO A 5 12.01 3.65 -0.92
CA PRO A 5 13.01 4.71 -0.77
C PRO A 5 12.40 6.12 -0.64
N PHE A 6 11.07 6.22 -0.49
CA PHE A 6 10.32 7.46 -0.34
C PHE A 6 9.03 7.23 0.45
N VAL A 7 8.40 8.31 0.91
CA VAL A 7 7.05 8.28 1.51
C VAL A 7 6.01 8.35 0.40
N PRO A 8 5.20 7.32 0.16
CA PRO A 8 4.21 7.33 -0.91
C PRO A 8 3.04 8.28 -0.58
N ALA A 9 2.39 8.80 -1.62
CA ALA A 9 1.21 9.66 -1.45
C ALA A 9 -0.03 8.91 -0.94
N PHE A 10 0.00 7.58 -0.98
CA PHE A 10 -1.05 6.67 -0.54
C PHE A 10 -0.45 5.35 -0.03
N GLY A 11 -1.18 4.67 0.84
CA GLY A 11 -0.93 3.29 1.28
C GLY A 11 -1.87 2.32 0.58
N LEU A 12 -1.40 1.09 0.36
CA LEU A 12 -2.17 0.01 -0.25
C LEU A 12 -2.12 -1.25 0.60
N VAL A 13 -3.28 -1.88 0.80
CA VAL A 13 -3.39 -3.27 1.26
C VAL A 13 -4.15 -4.04 0.19
N VAL A 14 -3.49 -5.03 -0.40
CA VAL A 14 -4.03 -5.86 -1.48
C VAL A 14 -4.25 -7.27 -0.95
N LEU A 15 -5.47 -7.79 -1.10
CA LEU A 15 -5.88 -9.13 -0.68
C LEU A 15 -6.40 -9.90 -1.90
N ASP A 16 -6.01 -11.17 -2.03
CA ASP A 16 -6.48 -12.10 -3.07
C ASP A 16 -6.41 -11.55 -4.50
N ALA A 17 -5.32 -10.85 -4.83
CA ALA A 17 -5.16 -10.08 -6.09
C ALA A 17 -5.24 -10.90 -7.40
N GLY A 18 -5.12 -12.23 -7.30
CA GLY A 18 -5.14 -13.18 -8.41
C GLY A 18 -6.53 -13.71 -8.75
N ASP A 19 -7.49 -13.57 -7.83
CA ASP A 19 -8.83 -14.13 -7.97
C ASP A 19 -9.87 -13.05 -8.33
N GLY A 20 -11.00 -13.47 -8.90
CA GLY A 20 -12.11 -12.58 -9.29
C GLY A 20 -12.80 -11.86 -8.12
N ASP A 21 -12.42 -12.15 -6.88
CA ASP A 21 -12.97 -11.62 -5.64
C ASP A 21 -11.95 -10.82 -4.81
N GLY A 22 -10.82 -10.42 -5.41
CA GLY A 22 -9.79 -9.64 -4.73
C GLY A 22 -10.27 -8.28 -4.21
N VAL A 23 -9.57 -7.76 -3.19
CA VAL A 23 -9.91 -6.50 -2.52
C VAL A 23 -8.66 -5.64 -2.38
N ILE A 24 -8.78 -4.35 -2.72
CA ILE A 24 -7.73 -3.37 -2.44
C ILE A 24 -8.29 -2.30 -1.50
N HIS A 25 -7.62 -2.10 -0.36
CA HIS A 25 -7.82 -0.92 0.46
C HIS A 25 -6.78 0.13 0.10
N VAL A 26 -7.24 1.33 -0.24
CA VAL A 26 -6.41 2.48 -0.56
C VAL A 26 -6.57 3.50 0.55
N GLU A 27 -5.46 3.94 1.13
CA GLU A 27 -5.40 5.02 2.13
C GLU A 27 -4.67 6.22 1.53
N LEU A 28 -5.26 7.42 1.53
CA LEU A 28 -4.57 8.61 1.02
C LEU A 28 -3.70 9.25 2.11
N GLY A 29 -2.38 9.13 1.98
CA GLY A 29 -1.41 9.38 3.07
C GLY A 29 -1.11 10.84 3.38
N THR A 30 -1.43 11.79 2.50
CA THR A 30 -1.13 13.22 2.72
C THR A 30 -2.31 14.04 3.24
N HIS A 31 -3.47 13.43 3.41
CA HIS A 31 -4.67 14.14 3.83
C HIS A 31 -5.03 13.82 5.29
N ARG A 32 -4.73 14.75 6.20
CA ARG A 32 -5.37 14.76 7.53
C ARG A 32 -6.81 15.22 7.32
N SER A 33 -7.73 14.26 7.22
CA SER A 33 -9.15 14.59 7.20
C SER A 33 -9.58 15.04 8.61
N ALA A 34 -10.56 15.93 8.69
CA ALA A 34 -11.18 16.31 9.97
C ALA A 34 -12.09 15.18 10.54
N GLY A 35 -12.22 14.06 9.81
CA GLY A 35 -13.09 12.94 10.12
C GLY A 35 -12.36 11.61 9.98
N ARG A 36 -13.01 10.61 9.36
CA ARG A 36 -12.40 9.28 9.15
C ARG A 36 -11.23 9.37 8.17
N ASP A 37 -10.23 8.51 8.34
CA ASP A 37 -9.11 8.40 7.39
C ASP A 37 -9.64 8.25 5.96
N PRO A 38 -9.01 8.92 4.97
CA PRO A 38 -9.45 8.94 3.58
C PRO A 38 -9.16 7.58 2.91
N VAL A 39 -9.90 6.57 3.35
CA VAL A 39 -9.75 5.18 2.94
C VAL A 39 -10.96 4.76 2.10
N PHE A 40 -10.71 4.04 1.01
CA PHE A 40 -11.76 3.40 0.22
C PHE A 40 -11.35 1.98 -0.19
N THR A 41 -12.36 1.16 -0.50
CA THR A 41 -12.20 -0.23 -0.88
C THR A 41 -12.57 -0.40 -2.34
N LEU A 42 -11.70 -1.08 -3.10
CA LEU A 42 -11.91 -1.43 -4.50
C LEU A 42 -12.11 -2.93 -4.65
N THR A 43 -13.01 -3.31 -5.55
CA THR A 43 -13.22 -4.71 -5.97
C THR A 43 -13.16 -4.78 -7.49
N PRO A 44 -12.67 -5.88 -8.09
CA PRO A 44 -12.52 -5.99 -9.53
C PRO A 44 -13.88 -5.93 -10.25
N ARG A 45 -14.93 -6.49 -9.64
CA ARG A 45 -16.29 -6.51 -10.22
C ARG A 45 -16.96 -5.15 -10.29
N ARG A 46 -16.79 -4.31 -9.27
CA ARG A 46 -17.44 -3.00 -9.17
C ARG A 46 -16.58 -1.88 -9.76
N ASP A 47 -15.26 -1.97 -9.56
CA ASP A 47 -14.34 -0.85 -9.72
C ASP A 47 -13.19 -1.18 -10.69
N HIS A 48 -13.42 -2.08 -11.67
CA HIS A 48 -12.43 -2.68 -12.56
C HIS A 48 -11.26 -1.75 -12.96
N PHE A 49 -11.56 -0.56 -13.51
CA PHE A 49 -10.51 0.38 -13.93
C PHE A 49 -9.59 0.82 -12.78
N TRP A 50 -10.18 1.22 -11.65
CA TRP A 50 -9.43 1.68 -10.48
C TRP A 50 -8.73 0.51 -9.77
N TYR A 51 -9.36 -0.66 -9.76
CA TYR A 51 -8.75 -1.88 -9.23
C TYR A 51 -7.46 -2.22 -9.98
N GLU A 52 -7.52 -2.29 -11.31
CA GLU A 52 -6.33 -2.56 -12.15
C GLU A 52 -5.28 -1.46 -12.02
N HIS A 53 -5.69 -0.20 -11.92
CA HIS A 53 -4.77 0.92 -11.72
C HIS A 53 -3.97 0.77 -10.42
N PHE A 54 -4.63 0.60 -9.28
CA PHE A 54 -3.96 0.51 -7.98
C PHE A 54 -3.24 -0.81 -7.77
N LYS A 55 -3.69 -1.90 -8.40
CA LYS A 55 -2.91 -3.13 -8.50
C LYS A 55 -1.59 -2.89 -9.23
N GLY A 56 -1.62 -2.17 -10.35
CA GLY A 56 -0.41 -1.77 -11.06
C GLY A 56 0.52 -0.87 -10.24
N GLU A 57 -0.04 0.06 -9.47
CA GLU A 57 0.77 0.89 -8.55
C GLU A 57 1.43 0.05 -7.46
N PHE A 58 0.73 -0.95 -6.89
CA PHE A 58 1.33 -1.88 -5.95
C PHE A 58 2.54 -2.61 -6.54
N GLU A 59 2.41 -3.14 -7.76
CA GLU A 59 3.52 -3.84 -8.43
C GLU A 59 4.72 -2.90 -8.67
N ARG A 60 4.47 -1.66 -9.11
CA ARG A 60 5.53 -0.65 -9.28
C ARG A 60 6.22 -0.30 -7.96
N MET A 61 5.44 -0.11 -6.89
CA MET A 61 5.96 0.13 -5.54
C MET A 61 6.80 -1.06 -5.07
N TRP A 62 6.35 -2.28 -5.33
CA TRP A 62 7.08 -3.49 -4.99
C TRP A 62 8.40 -3.61 -5.76
N GLU A 63 8.40 -3.32 -7.06
CA GLU A 63 9.59 -3.35 -7.92
C GLU A 63 10.70 -2.40 -7.43
N VAL A 64 10.34 -1.18 -7.03
CA VAL A 64 11.32 -0.17 -6.56
C VAL A 64 11.67 -0.30 -5.07
N SER A 65 10.95 -1.15 -4.33
CA SER A 65 11.23 -1.38 -2.91
C SER A 65 12.54 -2.14 -2.72
N GLN A 66 13.21 -1.90 -1.60
CA GLN A 66 14.49 -2.51 -1.25
C GLN A 66 14.31 -3.52 -0.13
N VAL A 67 15.05 -4.63 -0.15
CA VAL A 67 15.02 -5.61 0.94
C VAL A 67 15.58 -4.95 2.20
N ALA A 68 14.90 -5.15 3.33
CA ALA A 68 15.39 -4.73 4.62
C ALA A 68 16.70 -5.47 4.94
N GLU A 69 17.79 -4.73 5.10
CA GLU A 69 19.07 -5.29 5.54
C GLU A 69 19.18 -5.21 7.08
N ALA A 70 20.09 -6.00 7.65
CA ALA A 70 20.33 -5.98 9.09
C ALA A 70 20.74 -4.59 9.62
N ALA A 71 21.34 -3.75 8.77
CA ALA A 71 21.73 -2.38 9.09
C ALA A 71 20.52 -1.42 9.18
N ASP A 72 19.38 -1.75 8.58
CA ASP A 72 18.15 -0.95 8.66
C ASP A 72 17.38 -1.17 9.97
N TRP A 73 17.79 -2.20 10.74
CA TRP A 73 17.22 -2.50 12.04
C TRP A 73 17.90 -1.66 13.13
N SER A 74 17.14 -0.77 13.77
CA SER A 74 17.55 -0.09 15.00
C SER A 74 16.63 -0.53 16.14
N PRO A 75 17.11 -1.31 17.12
CA PRO A 75 16.34 -1.53 18.35
C PRO A 75 16.30 -0.19 19.10
N ARG A 76 15.18 0.51 19.04
CA ARG A 76 14.98 1.67 19.91
C ARG A 76 14.74 1.19 21.34
N GLY A 77 15.74 1.43 22.20
CA GLY A 77 15.58 1.69 23.64
C GLY A 77 15.55 0.46 24.56
N GLU A 78 16.72 0.02 25.00
CA GLU A 78 16.92 -0.49 26.36
C GLU A 78 18.01 0.39 26.99
N ASP A 79 17.58 1.42 27.73
CA ASP A 79 18.35 2.12 28.77
C ASP A 79 17.41 2.30 29.98
#